data_AF-A0A161SCI5-F1
#
_entry.id   AF-A0A161SCI5-F1
#
_cell.length_a   1.000
_cell.length_b   1.000
_cell.length_c   1.000
_cell.angle_alpha   90.00
_cell.angle_beta   90.00
_cell.angle_gamma   90.00
#
_symmetry.space_group_name_H-M   'P 1'
#
loop_
_entity.id
_entity.type
_entity.pdbx_description
1 polymer ?
#
loop_
_entity_poly.entity_id
_entity_poly.type
_entity_poly.pdbx_seq_one_letter_code
_entity_poly.pdbx_strand_id
1 'polypeptide(L)'
;MGLFNFFKKSKILIDTSKPCNYADICSYDEAEQYYQAGQLGKLYLIGLTFGGDDSPVNTLYAPHDAVVQKEAIDHHIESQLREGLKLQYRAFPEYKGNSFIPSRILIEIDGDKTYTEEIEIW
;
A
#
# COMPACT_ATOMS: atom_id res chain seq x y z
N MET A 1 14.91 -15.98 -39.31
CA MET A 1 13.88 -16.77 -38.60
C MET A 1 13.51 -15.99 -37.35
N GLY A 2 12.34 -15.36 -37.36
CA GLY A 2 11.86 -14.54 -36.24
C GLY A 2 11.03 -15.37 -35.28
N LEU A 3 11.21 -15.14 -33.98
CA LEU A 3 10.31 -15.58 -32.92
C LEU A 3 10.33 -14.52 -31.80
N PHE A 4 9.75 -13.35 -32.09
CA PHE A 4 9.30 -12.43 -31.05
C PHE A 4 7.82 -12.71 -30.82
N ASN A 5 7.49 -13.45 -29.76
CA ASN A 5 6.10 -13.62 -29.36
C ASN A 5 5.64 -12.41 -28.54
N PHE A 6 4.68 -11.73 -29.15
CA PHE A 6 3.93 -10.58 -28.67
C PHE A 6 3.21 -10.89 -27.35
N PHE A 7 3.61 -10.23 -26.26
CA PHE A 7 2.74 -10.05 -25.11
C PHE A 7 1.65 -9.04 -25.48
N LYS A 8 0.48 -9.57 -25.87
CA LYS A 8 -0.72 -8.77 -26.07
C LYS A 8 -1.24 -8.37 -24.68
N LYS A 9 -0.83 -7.20 -24.18
CA LYS A 9 -1.39 -6.58 -22.96
C LYS A 9 -2.90 -6.41 -23.18
N SER A 10 -3.70 -7.32 -22.63
CA SER A 10 -5.14 -7.15 -22.53
C SER A 10 -5.38 -6.06 -21.49
N LYS A 11 -5.89 -4.90 -21.92
CA LYS A 11 -6.49 -3.93 -20.99
C LYS A 11 -7.61 -4.68 -20.27
N ILE A 12 -7.47 -4.90 -18.96
CA ILE A 12 -8.61 -5.36 -18.16
C ILE A 12 -9.62 -4.22 -18.24
N LEU A 13 -10.83 -4.53 -18.74
CA LEU A 13 -11.93 -3.59 -18.71
C LEU A 13 -12.43 -3.56 -17.27
N ILE A 14 -11.82 -2.69 -16.46
CA ILE A 14 -12.20 -2.47 -15.08
C ILE A 14 -13.56 -1.76 -15.09
N ASP A 15 -14.59 -2.49 -14.66
CA ASP A 15 -15.94 -1.97 -14.50
C ASP A 15 -16.02 -1.18 -13.19
N THR A 16 -15.99 0.16 -13.29
CA THR A 16 -16.07 1.06 -12.13
C THR A 16 -17.43 1.07 -11.45
N SER A 17 -18.44 0.38 -11.99
CA SER A 17 -19.74 0.20 -11.33
C SER A 17 -19.78 -0.97 -10.35
N LYS A 18 -18.75 -1.84 -10.34
CA LYS A 18 -18.67 -3.00 -9.46
C LYS A 18 -17.62 -2.82 -8.37
N PRO A 19 -17.88 -3.33 -7.14
CA PRO A 19 -16.89 -3.32 -6.09
C PRO A 19 -15.68 -4.16 -6.48
N CYS A 20 -14.49 -3.61 -6.25
CA CYS A 20 -13.21 -4.28 -6.48
C CYS A 20 -13.04 -5.45 -5.50
N ASN A 21 -12.87 -6.67 -6.00
CA ASN A 21 -12.50 -7.80 -5.16
C ASN A 21 -10.97 -7.87 -5.02
N TYR A 22 -10.44 -7.40 -3.90
CA TYR A 22 -9.00 -7.33 -3.66
C TYR A 22 -8.32 -8.71 -3.64
N ALA A 23 -9.05 -9.77 -3.30
CA ALA A 23 -8.55 -11.13 -3.31
C ALA A 23 -8.10 -11.61 -4.70
N ASP A 24 -8.71 -11.06 -5.76
CA ASP A 24 -8.49 -11.50 -7.15
C ASP A 24 -7.35 -10.73 -7.83
N ILE A 25 -6.88 -9.62 -7.26
CA ILE A 25 -5.76 -8.85 -7.79
C ILE A 25 -4.48 -9.55 -7.36
N CYS A 26 -3.79 -10.20 -8.29
CA CYS A 26 -2.66 -11.10 -7.98
C CYS A 26 -1.33 -10.61 -8.54
N SER A 27 -1.29 -9.44 -9.18
CA SER A 27 -0.08 -8.89 -9.79
C SER A 27 0.01 -7.38 -9.71
N TYR A 28 1.25 -6.87 -9.84
CA TYR A 28 1.53 -5.44 -9.92
C TYR A 28 0.81 -4.77 -11.11
N ASP A 29 0.85 -5.36 -12.31
CA ASP A 29 0.21 -4.81 -13.51
C ASP A 29 -1.31 -4.67 -13.33
N GLU A 30 -1.94 -5.60 -12.61
CA GLU A 30 -3.38 -5.53 -12.28
C GLU A 30 -3.65 -4.43 -11.26
N ALA A 31 -2.91 -4.42 -10.14
CA ALA A 31 -3.07 -3.41 -9.10
C ALA A 31 -2.87 -1.99 -9.63
N GLU A 32 -1.88 -1.80 -10.51
CA GLU A 32 -1.65 -0.52 -11.18
C GLU A 32 -2.82 -0.13 -12.09
N GLN A 33 -3.43 -1.07 -12.82
CA GLN A 33 -4.62 -0.77 -13.62
C GLN A 33 -5.81 -0.31 -12.75
N TYR A 34 -6.03 -0.95 -11.59
CA TYR A 34 -7.05 -0.53 -10.62
C TYR A 34 -6.75 0.82 -9.99
N TYR A 35 -5.48 1.14 -9.75
CA TYR A 35 -5.04 2.47 -9.35
C TYR A 35 -5.33 3.52 -10.42
N GLN A 36 -4.96 3.26 -11.68
CA GLN A 36 -5.23 4.18 -12.80
C GLN A 36 -6.73 4.36 -13.07
N ALA A 37 -7.55 3.35 -12.72
CA ALA A 37 -9.01 3.42 -12.77
C ALA A 37 -9.64 4.14 -11.56
N GLY A 38 -8.84 4.56 -10.57
CA GLY A 38 -9.29 5.27 -9.37
C GLY A 38 -9.94 4.38 -8.30
N GLN A 39 -9.83 3.06 -8.41
CA GLN A 39 -10.37 2.11 -7.43
C GLN A 39 -9.40 1.77 -6.30
N LEU A 40 -8.10 1.96 -6.54
CA LEU A 40 -7.05 1.84 -5.53
C LEU A 40 -6.31 3.16 -5.43
N GLY A 41 -5.68 3.40 -4.28
CA GLY A 41 -4.68 4.43 -4.08
C GLY A 41 -3.30 3.83 -3.85
N LYS A 42 -2.28 4.69 -3.90
CA LYS A 42 -0.93 4.34 -3.44
C LYS A 42 -0.86 4.52 -1.94
N LEU A 43 -0.31 3.53 -1.26
CA LEU A 43 0.00 3.54 0.16
C LEU A 43 1.51 3.40 0.32
N TYR A 44 2.15 4.29 1.08
CA TYR A 44 3.57 4.21 1.36
C TYR A 44 3.81 3.47 2.67
N LEU A 45 4.66 2.44 2.68
CA LEU A 45 4.99 1.68 3.89
C LEU A 45 5.65 2.59 4.93
N ILE A 46 6.68 3.32 4.51
CA ILE A 46 7.31 4.39 5.28
C ILE A 46 6.79 5.71 4.72
N GLY A 47 6.31 6.59 5.60
CA GLY A 47 5.77 7.90 5.21
C GLY A 47 6.83 8.79 4.56
N LEU A 48 6.44 9.48 3.48
CA LEU A 48 7.34 10.34 2.70
C LEU A 48 7.94 11.49 3.52
N THR A 49 7.26 11.93 4.58
CA THR A 49 7.69 13.06 5.40
C THR A 49 8.74 12.70 6.44
N PHE A 50 8.98 11.41 6.72
CA PHE A 50 9.93 10.95 7.73
C PHE A 50 10.89 9.86 7.26
N GLY A 51 11.18 9.82 5.96
CA GLY A 51 12.28 9.02 5.39
C GLY A 51 11.86 7.95 4.38
N GLY A 52 10.57 7.83 4.07
CA GLY A 52 10.09 7.02 2.96
C GLY A 52 10.34 7.70 1.61
N ASP A 53 10.35 6.90 0.55
CA ASP A 53 10.52 7.37 -0.84
C ASP A 53 9.39 6.86 -1.76
N ASP A 54 9.21 7.51 -2.90
CA ASP A 54 8.29 7.05 -3.95
C ASP A 54 8.99 5.98 -4.82
N SER A 55 9.27 4.84 -4.20
CA SER A 55 9.89 3.69 -4.85
C SER A 55 8.95 2.47 -4.86
N PRO A 56 9.10 1.53 -5.81
CA PRO A 56 8.29 0.32 -5.85
C PRO A 56 8.42 -0.56 -4.60
N VAL A 57 9.51 -0.43 -3.84
CA VAL A 57 9.74 -1.21 -2.61
C VAL A 57 9.06 -0.59 -1.39
N ASN A 58 8.73 0.70 -1.45
CA ASN A 58 8.00 1.41 -0.40
C ASN A 58 6.52 1.64 -0.76
N THR A 59 6.09 1.27 -1.96
CA THR A 59 4.74 1.54 -2.47
C THR A 59 3.91 0.26 -2.52
N LEU A 60 2.74 0.31 -1.88
CA LEU A 60 1.68 -0.69 -1.98
C LEU A 60 0.45 -0.07 -2.65
N TYR A 61 -0.44 -0.93 -3.13
CA TYR A 61 -1.77 -0.51 -3.58
C TYR A 61 -2.81 -0.97 -2.56
N ALA A 62 -3.72 -0.07 -2.20
CA ALA A 62 -4.75 -0.34 -1.20
C ALA A 62 -6.03 0.47 -1.52
N PRO A 63 -7.19 0.12 -0.94
CA PRO A 63 -8.39 0.92 -0.99
C PRO A 63 -8.16 2.32 -0.42
N HIS A 64 -8.90 3.31 -0.89
CA HIS A 64 -8.71 4.71 -0.50
C HIS A 64 -8.83 4.92 1.03
N ASP A 65 -9.76 4.22 1.68
CA ASP A 65 -9.95 4.33 3.13
C ASP A 65 -8.69 3.91 3.92
N ALA A 66 -8.01 2.84 3.47
CA ALA A 66 -6.76 2.38 4.06
C ALA A 66 -5.60 3.37 3.81
N VAL A 67 -5.59 4.03 2.63
CA VAL A 67 -4.62 5.09 2.33
C VAL A 67 -4.80 6.26 3.29
N VAL A 68 -6.03 6.74 3.46
CA VAL A 68 -6.35 7.85 4.38
C VAL A 68 -6.01 7.48 5.83
N GLN A 69 -6.32 6.26 6.25
CA GLN A 69 -5.95 5.79 7.59
C GLN A 69 -4.42 5.78 7.78
N LYS A 70 -3.67 5.32 6.78
CA LYS A 70 -2.20 5.34 6.82
C LYS A 70 -1.65 6.77 6.88
N GLU A 71 -2.18 7.70 6.09
CA GLU A 71 -1.78 9.11 6.11
C GLU A 71 -2.00 9.74 7.50
N ALA A 72 -3.10 9.39 8.17
CA ALA A 72 -3.35 9.87 9.54
C ALA A 72 -2.32 9.34 10.55
N ILE A 73 -1.97 8.04 10.47
CA ILE A 73 -0.93 7.43 11.29
C ILE A 73 0.43 8.08 11.02
N ASP A 74 0.77 8.30 9.75
CA ASP A 74 2.01 8.92 9.33
C ASP A 74 2.15 10.36 9.84
N HIS A 75 1.09 11.17 9.75
CA HIS A 75 1.08 12.51 10.32
C HIS A 75 1.26 12.51 11.84
N HIS A 76 0.70 11.52 12.54
CA HIS A 76 0.89 11.39 13.98
C HIS A 76 2.33 11.05 14.35
N ILE A 77 2.98 10.16 13.59
CA ILE A 77 4.39 9.81 13.80
C ILE A 77 5.29 11.00 13.46
N GLU A 78 5.00 11.72 12.38
CA GLU A 78 5.73 12.92 12.00
C GLU A 78 5.67 13.98 13.12
N SER A 79 4.51 14.19 13.75
CA SER A 79 4.39 15.14 14.85
C SER A 79 5.27 14.73 16.05
N GLN A 80 5.32 13.44 16.37
CA GLN A 80 6.19 12.92 17.44
C GLN A 80 7.68 13.10 17.13
N LEU A 81 8.09 12.87 15.88
CA LEU A 81 9.47 13.11 15.45
C LEU A 81 9.84 14.59 15.51
N ARG A 82 8.91 15.49 15.14
CA ARG A 82 9.09 16.96 15.23
C ARG A 82 9.20 17.45 16.69
N GLU A 83 8.57 16.75 17.63
CA GLU A 83 8.74 16.97 19.08
C GLU A 83 10.11 16.52 19.60
N GLY A 84 10.92 15.86 18.77
CA GLY A 84 12.26 15.39 19.11
C GLY A 84 12.31 13.97 19.68
N LEU A 85 11.20 13.23 19.63
CA LEU A 85 11.15 11.84 20.08
C LEU A 85 11.97 10.95 19.14
N LYS A 86 12.70 10.00 19.72
CA LYS A 86 13.47 8.99 18.99
C LYS A 86 12.63 7.74 18.86
N LEU A 87 12.19 7.47 17.63
CA LEU A 87 11.32 6.35 17.33
C LEU A 87 12.00 5.38 16.36
N GLN A 88 11.72 4.10 16.54
CA GLN A 88 11.97 3.05 15.57
C GLN A 88 10.63 2.65 14.94
N TYR A 89 10.57 2.73 13.61
CA TYR A 89 9.37 2.43 12.83
C TYR A 89 9.55 1.13 12.06
N ARG A 90 8.57 0.22 12.16
CA ARG A 90 8.50 -0.99 11.34
C ARG A 90 7.07 -1.18 10.84
N ALA A 91 6.91 -1.47 9.55
CA ALA A 91 5.61 -1.78 8.96
C ALA A 91 5.65 -3.14 8.27
N PHE A 92 4.64 -3.96 8.54
CA PHE A 92 4.54 -5.34 8.08
C PHE A 92 3.22 -5.52 7.32
N PRO A 93 3.25 -5.48 5.98
CA PRO A 93 2.09 -5.84 5.17
C PRO A 93 1.88 -7.36 5.22
N GLU A 94 0.65 -7.77 5.45
CA GLU A 94 0.23 -9.17 5.44
C GLU A 94 -0.69 -9.43 4.26
N TYR A 95 -0.51 -10.58 3.62
CA TYR A 95 -1.21 -10.96 2.40
C TYR A 95 -2.00 -12.26 2.61
N LYS A 96 -3.20 -12.33 2.05
CA LYS A 96 -4.04 -13.53 2.05
C LYS A 96 -3.99 -14.20 0.67
N GLY A 97 -3.65 -15.48 0.65
CA GLY A 97 -3.62 -16.29 -0.58
C GLY A 97 -2.59 -15.77 -1.58
N ASN A 98 -3.02 -15.55 -2.82
CA ASN A 98 -2.18 -15.06 -3.92
C ASN A 98 -2.40 -13.56 -4.21
N SER A 99 -3.15 -12.85 -3.36
CA SER A 99 -3.44 -11.45 -3.60
C SER A 99 -2.18 -10.60 -3.48
N PHE A 100 -2.04 -9.66 -4.40
CA PHE A 100 -1.04 -8.60 -4.41
C PHE A 100 -1.48 -7.40 -3.55
N ILE A 101 -2.75 -7.34 -3.13
CA ILE A 101 -3.25 -6.31 -2.23
C ILE A 101 -3.13 -6.83 -0.79
N PRO A 102 -2.44 -6.12 0.12
CA PRO A 102 -2.36 -6.55 1.50
C PRO A 102 -3.77 -6.64 2.11
N SER A 103 -4.00 -7.66 2.92
CA SER A 103 -5.23 -7.76 3.72
C SER A 103 -5.15 -6.92 4.99
N ARG A 104 -3.92 -6.70 5.48
CA ARG A 104 -3.64 -5.99 6.71
C ARG A 104 -2.26 -5.35 6.66
N ILE A 105 -2.08 -4.25 7.38
CA ILE A 105 -0.76 -3.68 7.67
C ILE A 105 -0.63 -3.50 9.19
N LEU A 106 0.40 -4.13 9.77
CA LEU A 106 0.78 -3.94 11.16
C LEU A 106 1.92 -2.94 11.23
N ILE A 107 1.79 -1.89 12.05
CA ILE A 107 2.81 -0.86 12.25
C ILE A 107 3.26 -0.92 13.70
N GLU A 108 4.53 -1.16 13.92
CA GLU A 108 5.16 -1.17 15.24
C GLU A 108 6.02 0.07 15.41
N ILE A 109 5.76 0.80 16.50
CA ILE A 109 6.55 1.93 16.96
C ILE A 109 7.23 1.54 18.26
N ASP A 110 8.53 1.83 18.36
CA ASP A 110 9.33 1.60 19.57
C ASP A 110 10.29 2.78 19.83
N GLY A 111 10.95 2.81 20.99
CA GLY A 111 11.87 3.88 21.41
C GLY A 111 11.32 4.69 22.58
N ASP A 112 11.23 6.01 22.43
CA ASP A 112 10.67 6.88 23.48
C ASP A 112 9.16 6.63 23.72
N LYS A 113 8.48 6.06 22.72
CA LYS A 113 7.12 5.53 22.83
C LYS A 113 7.07 4.14 22.20
N THR A 114 6.27 3.26 22.77
CA THR A 114 6.05 1.90 22.25
C THR A 114 4.55 1.67 22.09
N TYR A 115 4.12 1.42 20.85
CA TYR A 115 2.73 1.12 20.53
C TYR A 115 2.62 0.47 19.15
N THR A 116 1.43 -0.03 18.85
CA THR A 116 1.12 -0.72 17.59
C THR A 116 -0.13 -0.10 16.99
N GLU A 117 -0.08 0.11 15.68
CA GLU A 117 -1.24 0.52 14.88
C GLU A 117 -1.55 -0.58 13.85
N GLU A 118 -2.82 -0.73 13.55
CA GLU A 118 -3.31 -1.78 12.65
C GLU A 118 -4.27 -1.19 11.62
N ILE A 119 -4.02 -1.51 10.35
CA ILE A 119 -4.87 -1.15 9.23
C ILE A 119 -5.41 -2.44 8.64
N GLU A 120 -6.66 -2.75 8.95
CA GLU A 120 -7.42 -3.82 8.29
C GLU A 120 -7.91 -3.32 6.94
N ILE A 121 -7.70 -4.13 5.90
CA ILE A 121 -8.01 -3.75 4.52
C ILE A 121 -9.17 -4.59 3.98
N TRP A 122 -9.07 -5.92 4.09
CA TRP A 122 -10.12 -6.87 3.65
C TRP A 122 -9.94 -8.29 4.21
#